data_AF-A0A413CYW5-F1
#
_entry.id   AF-A0A413CYW5-F1
#
_cell.length_a   1.000
_cell.length_b   1.000
_cell.length_c   1.000
_cell.angle_alpha   90.00
_cell.angle_beta   90.00
_cell.angle_gamma   90.00
#
_symmetry.space_group_name_H-M   'P 1'
#
loop_
_entity.id
_entity.type
_entity.pdbx_description
1 polymer ?
#
loop_
_entity_poly.entity_id
_entity_poly.type
_entity_poly.pdbx_seq_one_letter_code
_entity_poly.pdbx_strand_id
1 'polypeptide(L)'
;MHFKKSSYKNHFSKGDLMNITEFQKSRFGLFIHWGIYSIPARGEWVRSNEEMKEEDYIPFANEFDPDLFNPHQWAKLAKKAGMKYAVMTAKHHDGYCMFDTKTTDWKANRDYVREFLDAFRQEGLKVGLYYSLLDWHHPDYPHFKDRHHPERNNVKYDKPIYFSNYLNYMHTQIKELLTNYGKLDIMWFDFSYDNMTKDVWDAHKIVTMARTYQPDMIIDNRLEGDGVHPGTIMDAHPSFTAGDFTSPEQMIPPQGLPVPWEACITMNEHWGYCAKDTNYKSAKLIIRTLVECVSKGGNMILNVGPDARGQFPKESIQVLNKISEWMKLNEASIYGCTKCELEKPEWGRYTQKGNKIYAHILDESIFDIPVKIRKEKIQNIRRLSDHSQIKIQTPWNAESFPDYTFIHIDSNSHQCPDPIDTVVEITLRD
;
A
#
# COMPACT_ATOMS: atom_id res chain seq x y z
N MET A 1 -23.94 -44.98 -4.59
CA MET A 1 -23.79 -43.83 -3.67
C MET A 1 -23.17 -42.67 -4.44
N HIS A 2 -23.94 -41.60 -4.63
CA HIS A 2 -23.53 -40.40 -5.39
C HIS A 2 -22.70 -39.46 -4.51
N PHE A 3 -21.49 -39.13 -4.95
CA PHE A 3 -20.79 -37.94 -4.46
C PHE A 3 -21.14 -36.76 -5.38
N LYS A 4 -21.79 -35.75 -4.79
CA LYS A 4 -22.15 -34.48 -5.44
C LYS A 4 -20.87 -33.72 -5.81
N LYS A 5 -20.70 -33.42 -7.10
CA LYS A 5 -19.81 -32.34 -7.57
C LYS A 5 -20.40 -31.01 -7.12
N SER A 6 -19.71 -30.30 -6.23
CA SER A 6 -19.97 -28.88 -5.97
C SER A 6 -19.51 -28.08 -7.20
N SER A 7 -20.45 -27.42 -7.88
CA SER A 7 -20.16 -26.50 -8.97
C SER A 7 -19.91 -25.10 -8.39
N TYR A 8 -18.66 -24.72 -8.21
CA TYR A 8 -18.30 -23.30 -8.10
C TYR A 8 -18.45 -22.69 -9.49
N LYS A 9 -19.51 -21.90 -9.68
CA LYS A 9 -19.68 -21.06 -10.87
C LYS A 9 -18.77 -19.85 -10.73
N ASN A 10 -17.71 -19.79 -11.55
CA ASN A 10 -16.89 -18.59 -11.72
C ASN A 10 -17.75 -17.49 -12.35
N HIS A 11 -18.15 -16.51 -11.54
CA HIS A 11 -18.77 -15.26 -11.98
C HIS A 11 -17.76 -14.11 -11.87
N PHE A 12 -16.66 -14.18 -12.62
CA PHE A 12 -15.78 -13.02 -12.78
C PHE A 12 -15.79 -12.62 -14.25
N SER A 13 -16.27 -11.40 -14.50
CA SER A 13 -16.28 -10.80 -15.83
C SER A 13 -14.87 -10.32 -16.17
N LYS A 14 -14.55 -10.17 -17.46
CA LYS A 14 -13.26 -9.60 -17.92
C LYS A 14 -12.93 -8.20 -17.37
N GLY A 15 -13.87 -7.54 -16.66
CA GLY A 15 -13.67 -6.26 -15.98
C GLY A 15 -13.16 -6.35 -14.53
N ASP A 16 -13.01 -7.55 -13.96
CA ASP A 16 -12.66 -7.74 -12.54
C ASP A 16 -11.15 -7.97 -12.30
N LEU A 17 -10.29 -7.66 -13.26
CA LEU A 17 -8.85 -7.91 -13.21
C LEU A 17 -8.07 -6.67 -12.77
N MET A 18 -7.26 -6.78 -11.71
CA MET A 18 -6.26 -5.78 -11.38
C MET A 18 -4.98 -6.09 -12.16
N ASN A 19 -4.85 -5.52 -13.36
CA ASN A 19 -3.55 -5.42 -14.03
C ASN A 19 -2.85 -4.12 -13.62
N ILE A 20 -1.62 -3.89 -14.09
CA ILE A 20 -0.85 -2.69 -13.71
C ILE A 20 -1.60 -1.38 -13.99
N THR A 21 -2.43 -1.33 -15.05
CA THR A 21 -3.25 -0.16 -15.36
C THR A 21 -4.36 0.06 -14.33
N GLU A 22 -5.02 -1.00 -13.88
CA GLU A 22 -6.06 -0.90 -12.85
C GLU A 22 -5.45 -0.57 -11.48
N PHE A 23 -4.25 -1.07 -11.19
CA PHE A 23 -3.47 -0.64 -10.03
C PHE A 23 -3.20 0.86 -10.04
N GLN A 24 -2.69 1.38 -11.15
CA GLN A 24 -2.49 2.82 -11.30
C GLN A 24 -3.80 3.62 -11.22
N LYS A 25 -4.96 3.05 -11.58
CA LYS A 25 -6.25 3.74 -11.41
C LYS A 25 -6.77 3.68 -9.97
N SER A 26 -6.43 2.64 -9.24
CA SER A 26 -6.89 2.37 -7.87
C SER A 26 -6.33 3.34 -6.85
N ARG A 27 -5.06 3.77 -7.02
CA ARG A 27 -4.33 4.79 -6.25
C ARG A 27 -4.13 4.58 -4.74
N PHE A 28 -5.10 4.03 -4.03
CA PHE A 28 -5.11 3.99 -2.57
C PHE A 28 -5.43 2.60 -2.03
N GLY A 29 -4.53 2.05 -1.22
CA GLY A 29 -4.65 0.73 -0.63
C GLY A 29 -4.43 0.70 0.88
N LEU A 30 -4.83 -0.42 1.49
CA LEU A 30 -4.57 -0.75 2.90
C LEU A 30 -3.39 -1.73 3.01
N PHE A 31 -2.43 -1.45 3.88
CA PHE A 31 -1.46 -2.43 4.34
C PHE A 31 -1.86 -2.95 5.72
N ILE A 32 -1.71 -4.24 5.97
CA ILE A 32 -1.96 -4.87 7.27
C ILE A 32 -0.73 -5.68 7.68
N HIS A 33 -0.03 -5.20 8.70
CA HIS A 33 1.03 -5.96 9.37
C HIS A 33 0.48 -6.56 10.65
N TRP A 34 0.16 -7.85 10.59
CA TRP A 34 -0.36 -8.59 11.72
C TRP A 34 0.27 -9.97 11.85
N GLY A 35 0.63 -10.32 13.08
CA GLY A 35 1.27 -11.56 13.45
C GLY A 35 1.55 -11.59 14.94
N ILE A 36 2.29 -12.60 15.40
CA ILE A 36 2.55 -12.81 16.83
C ILE A 36 3.37 -11.69 17.46
N TYR A 37 4.11 -10.89 16.68
CA TYR A 37 4.76 -9.66 17.13
C TYR A 37 3.78 -8.59 17.69
N SER A 38 2.48 -8.73 17.44
CA SER A 38 1.45 -7.89 18.06
C SER A 38 1.30 -8.11 19.57
N ILE A 39 1.76 -9.24 20.11
CA ILE A 39 1.76 -9.54 21.55
C ILE A 39 2.85 -8.76 22.30
N PRO A 40 4.14 -8.85 21.95
CA PRO A 40 5.17 -8.00 22.56
C PRO A 40 4.95 -6.51 22.27
N ALA A 41 4.18 -6.19 21.21
CA ALA A 41 3.59 -4.89 20.92
C ALA A 41 4.60 -3.73 20.90
N ARG A 42 5.72 -3.92 20.22
CA ARG A 42 6.80 -2.92 20.05
C ARG A 42 7.53 -3.06 18.72
N GLY A 43 6.74 -3.34 17.68
CA GLY A 43 7.21 -3.51 16.29
C GLY A 43 7.55 -4.94 15.92
N GLU A 44 7.37 -5.25 14.64
CA GLU A 44 7.59 -6.54 13.99
C GLU A 44 9.07 -6.94 13.92
N TRP A 45 9.99 -5.98 14.05
CA TRP A 45 11.43 -6.20 14.13
C TRP A 45 11.92 -6.54 15.55
N VAL A 46 11.04 -6.70 16.54
CA VAL A 46 11.41 -6.92 17.95
C VAL A 46 12.46 -8.02 18.13
N ARG A 47 12.37 -9.14 17.39
CA ARG A 47 13.36 -10.22 17.49
C ARG A 47 14.76 -9.76 17.07
N SER A 48 14.85 -9.04 15.95
CA SER A 48 16.13 -8.53 15.43
C SER A 48 16.70 -7.44 16.33
N ASN A 49 15.88 -6.46 16.72
CA ASN A 49 16.28 -5.29 17.48
C ASN A 49 16.74 -5.66 18.91
N GLU A 50 16.09 -6.64 19.53
CA GLU A 50 16.42 -7.08 20.89
C GLU A 50 17.39 -8.28 20.91
N GLU A 51 17.80 -8.80 19.74
CA GLU A 51 18.50 -10.08 19.61
C GLU A 51 17.78 -11.18 20.43
N MET A 52 16.45 -11.18 20.35
CA MET A 52 15.59 -12.05 21.13
C MET A 52 15.78 -13.49 20.70
N LYS A 53 16.07 -14.34 21.68
CA LYS A 53 16.23 -15.77 21.46
C LYS A 53 14.91 -16.38 21.03
N GLU A 54 15.01 -17.44 20.24
CA GLU A 54 13.85 -18.17 19.76
C GLU A 54 12.99 -18.72 20.91
N GLU A 55 13.61 -19.23 21.97
CA GLU A 55 12.88 -19.78 23.11
C GLU A 55 12.04 -18.74 23.86
N ASP A 56 12.45 -17.47 23.82
CA ASP A 56 11.71 -16.36 24.42
C ASP A 56 10.55 -15.87 23.52
N TYR A 57 10.58 -16.18 22.22
CA TYR A 57 9.55 -15.77 21.26
C TYR A 57 8.48 -16.85 21.02
N ILE A 58 8.85 -18.14 21.15
CA ILE A 58 7.92 -19.29 21.03
C ILE A 58 6.65 -19.14 21.89
N PRO A 59 6.71 -18.67 23.15
CA PRO A 59 5.51 -18.50 23.98
C PRO A 59 4.43 -17.64 23.34
N PHE A 60 4.80 -16.60 22.58
CA PHE A 60 3.83 -15.72 21.92
C PHE A 60 2.97 -16.46 20.88
N ALA A 61 3.51 -17.49 20.21
CA ALA A 61 2.70 -18.31 19.29
C ALA A 61 1.61 -19.10 20.03
N ASN A 62 1.87 -19.52 21.28
CA ASN A 62 0.88 -20.23 22.11
C ASN A 62 -0.16 -19.28 22.72
N GLU A 63 0.22 -18.02 22.95
CA GLU A 63 -0.65 -16.97 23.49
C GLU A 63 -1.53 -16.30 22.43
N PHE A 64 -1.23 -16.50 21.15
CA PHE A 64 -1.92 -15.84 20.05
C PHE A 64 -3.32 -16.40 19.80
N ASP A 65 -4.29 -15.86 20.54
CA ASP A 65 -5.72 -16.13 20.43
C ASP A 65 -6.52 -14.82 20.22
N PRO A 66 -6.61 -14.32 18.97
CA PRO A 66 -7.23 -13.04 18.67
C PRO A 66 -8.76 -13.11 18.68
N ASP A 67 -9.32 -13.07 19.88
CA ASP A 67 -10.75 -13.24 20.17
C ASP A 67 -11.67 -12.15 19.60
N LEU A 68 -11.13 -11.01 19.17
CA LEU A 68 -11.86 -9.92 18.52
C LEU A 68 -11.56 -9.79 17.01
N PHE A 69 -10.84 -10.75 16.43
CA PHE A 69 -10.56 -10.79 15.00
C PHE A 69 -11.84 -10.80 14.16
N ASN A 70 -12.03 -9.76 13.36
CA ASN A 70 -13.15 -9.63 12.44
C ASN A 70 -12.71 -8.95 11.12
N PRO A 71 -12.31 -9.73 10.11
CA PRO A 71 -11.81 -9.17 8.86
C PRO A 71 -12.92 -8.50 8.03
N HIS A 72 -14.19 -8.81 8.26
CA HIS A 72 -15.30 -8.07 7.63
C HIS A 72 -15.42 -6.64 8.17
N GLN A 73 -15.12 -6.42 9.44
CA GLN A 73 -15.05 -5.06 9.99
C GLN A 73 -13.88 -4.28 9.37
N TRP A 74 -12.72 -4.93 9.22
CA TRP A 74 -11.56 -4.33 8.56
C TRP A 74 -11.88 -3.96 7.11
N ALA A 75 -12.47 -4.87 6.34
CA ALA A 75 -12.85 -4.65 4.94
C ALA A 75 -13.84 -3.49 4.78
N LYS A 76 -14.85 -3.41 5.66
CA LYS A 76 -15.83 -2.31 5.67
C LYS A 76 -15.18 -0.96 5.96
N LEU A 77 -14.25 -0.92 6.92
CA LEU A 77 -13.50 0.30 7.24
C LEU A 77 -12.63 0.74 6.05
N ALA A 78 -11.90 -0.19 5.43
CA ALA A 78 -11.06 0.07 4.27
C ALA A 78 -11.87 0.64 3.10
N LYS A 79 -12.96 -0.04 2.74
CA LYS A 79 -13.87 0.40 1.67
C LYS A 79 -14.47 1.76 1.97
N LYS A 80 -14.94 1.98 3.20
CA LYS A 80 -15.51 3.26 3.63
C LYS A 80 -14.48 4.39 3.54
N ALA A 81 -13.22 4.11 3.86
CA ALA A 81 -12.10 5.06 3.72
C ALA A 81 -11.66 5.31 2.27
N GLY A 82 -12.28 4.66 1.28
CA GLY A 82 -11.90 4.81 -0.12
C GLY A 82 -10.66 4.01 -0.52
N MET A 83 -10.30 2.96 0.20
CA MET A 83 -9.27 2.05 -0.30
C MET A 83 -9.87 1.14 -1.39
N LYS A 84 -9.08 0.79 -2.40
CA LYS A 84 -9.49 -0.09 -3.52
C LYS A 84 -8.87 -1.48 -3.48
N TYR A 85 -7.80 -1.63 -2.69
CA TYR A 85 -7.09 -2.88 -2.50
C TYR A 85 -6.52 -2.98 -1.10
N ALA A 86 -6.17 -4.19 -0.68
CA ALA A 86 -5.47 -4.43 0.58
C ALA A 86 -4.40 -5.51 0.44
N VAL A 87 -3.31 -5.36 1.18
CA VAL A 87 -2.22 -6.33 1.30
C VAL A 87 -2.04 -6.68 2.78
N MET A 88 -2.06 -7.98 3.10
CA MET A 88 -1.85 -8.47 4.47
C MET A 88 -0.64 -9.39 4.54
N THR A 89 0.12 -9.32 5.63
CA THR A 89 1.23 -10.22 5.93
C THR A 89 0.75 -11.67 6.05
N ALA A 90 1.06 -12.49 5.04
CA ALA A 90 0.90 -13.95 5.12
C ALA A 90 2.01 -14.57 6.00
N LYS A 91 3.22 -14.03 5.89
CA LYS A 91 4.39 -14.36 6.71
C LYS A 91 5.31 -13.14 6.78
N HIS A 92 5.76 -12.77 7.98
CA HIS A 92 6.76 -11.71 8.18
C HIS A 92 8.15 -12.32 8.44
N HIS A 93 9.16 -11.49 8.72
CA HIS A 93 10.54 -11.92 8.95
C HIS A 93 10.69 -12.93 10.10
N ASP A 94 9.79 -12.92 11.10
CA ASP A 94 9.81 -13.89 12.20
C ASP A 94 9.43 -15.33 11.78
N GLY A 95 9.06 -15.53 10.52
CA GLY A 95 8.73 -16.83 9.92
C GLY A 95 7.33 -17.33 10.25
N TYR A 96 6.58 -16.65 11.12
CA TYR A 96 5.28 -17.16 11.58
C TYR A 96 4.23 -17.03 10.47
N CYS A 97 3.66 -18.17 10.07
CA CYS A 97 2.71 -18.22 8.97
C CYS A 97 1.28 -17.97 9.45
N MET A 98 0.62 -16.93 8.92
CA MET A 98 -0.78 -16.59 9.21
C MET A 98 -1.78 -17.38 8.36
N PHE A 99 -1.31 -18.42 7.68
CA PHE A 99 -2.04 -19.24 6.73
C PHE A 99 -1.73 -20.73 6.97
N ASP A 100 -2.63 -21.62 6.55
CA ASP A 100 -2.50 -23.05 6.79
C ASP A 100 -1.54 -23.72 5.78
N THR A 101 -0.23 -23.53 6.01
CA THR A 101 0.84 -24.17 5.23
C THR A 101 1.12 -25.60 5.71
N LYS A 102 1.58 -26.48 4.80
CA LYS A 102 2.02 -27.83 5.15
C LYS A 102 3.53 -27.95 5.41
N THR A 103 4.27 -26.85 5.27
CA THR A 103 5.74 -26.89 5.32
C THR A 103 6.33 -26.66 6.71
N THR A 104 5.55 -26.14 7.66
CA THR A 104 5.98 -25.89 9.05
C THR A 104 4.80 -25.96 10.02
N ASP A 105 5.10 -26.27 11.27
CA ASP A 105 4.19 -26.12 12.41
C ASP A 105 4.26 -24.72 13.05
N TRP A 106 5.23 -23.88 12.64
CA TRP A 106 5.35 -22.48 13.02
C TRP A 106 4.35 -21.59 12.26
N LYS A 107 3.07 -21.83 12.56
CA LYS A 107 1.93 -21.23 11.90
C LYS A 107 0.76 -21.05 12.88
N ALA A 108 -0.21 -20.25 12.48
CA ALA A 108 -1.48 -20.15 13.17
C ALA A 108 -2.32 -21.43 13.06
N ASN A 109 -3.07 -21.75 14.12
CA ASN A 109 -4.05 -22.85 14.12
C ASN A 109 -5.31 -22.54 13.27
N ARG A 110 -5.48 -21.28 12.85
CA ARG A 110 -6.59 -20.77 12.06
C ARG A 110 -6.04 -20.08 10.81
N ASP A 111 -6.70 -20.30 9.68
CA ASP A 111 -6.29 -19.72 8.39
C ASP A 111 -6.77 -18.27 8.27
N TYR A 112 -6.08 -17.36 8.98
CA TYR A 112 -6.41 -15.93 9.01
C TYR A 112 -6.27 -15.26 7.64
N VAL A 113 -5.33 -15.72 6.81
CA VAL A 113 -5.17 -15.25 5.43
C VAL A 113 -6.42 -15.53 4.60
N ARG A 114 -6.98 -16.75 4.66
CA ARG A 114 -8.22 -17.06 3.91
C ARG A 114 -9.38 -16.17 4.31
N GLU A 115 -9.58 -15.97 5.61
CA GLU A 115 -10.67 -15.15 6.12
C GLU A 115 -10.51 -13.66 5.77
N PHE A 116 -9.28 -13.15 5.78
CA PHE A 116 -8.95 -11.82 5.26
C PHE A 116 -9.32 -11.70 3.77
N LEU A 117 -8.83 -12.62 2.93
CA LEU A 117 -9.05 -12.57 1.49
C LEU A 117 -10.53 -12.64 1.14
N ASP A 118 -11.28 -13.52 1.80
CA ASP A 118 -12.71 -13.71 1.54
C ASP A 118 -13.52 -12.48 1.98
N ALA A 119 -13.24 -11.91 3.16
CA ALA A 119 -13.92 -10.72 3.65
C ALA A 119 -13.68 -9.48 2.76
N PHE A 120 -12.44 -9.27 2.30
CA PHE A 120 -12.10 -8.13 1.45
C PHE A 120 -12.66 -8.27 0.04
N ARG A 121 -12.63 -9.47 -0.54
CA ARG A 121 -13.29 -9.76 -1.83
C ARG A 121 -14.79 -9.54 -1.77
N GLN A 122 -15.44 -9.95 -0.67
CA GLN A 122 -16.89 -9.73 -0.49
C GLN A 122 -17.26 -8.25 -0.49
N GLU A 123 -16.39 -7.39 0.02
CA GLU A 123 -16.58 -5.94 -0.03
C GLU A 123 -16.20 -5.31 -1.39
N GLY A 124 -15.71 -6.10 -2.35
CA GLY A 124 -15.32 -5.67 -3.69
C GLY A 124 -13.92 -5.04 -3.74
N LEU A 125 -13.08 -5.29 -2.74
CA LEU A 125 -11.69 -4.84 -2.72
C LEU A 125 -10.80 -5.86 -3.44
N LYS A 126 -9.81 -5.37 -4.17
CA LYS A 126 -8.71 -6.22 -4.67
C LYS A 126 -7.87 -6.68 -3.48
N VAL A 127 -7.29 -7.87 -3.59
CA VAL A 127 -6.59 -8.47 -2.46
C VAL A 127 -5.20 -8.95 -2.83
N GLY A 128 -4.26 -8.70 -1.94
CA GLY A 128 -2.89 -9.15 -2.07
C GLY A 128 -2.34 -9.68 -0.76
N LEU A 129 -1.19 -10.33 -0.87
CA LEU A 129 -0.47 -10.85 0.27
C LEU A 129 0.95 -10.32 0.26
N TYR A 130 1.40 -9.94 1.45
CA TYR A 130 2.80 -9.73 1.72
C TYR A 130 3.43 -11.06 2.14
N TYR A 131 4.62 -11.34 1.63
CA TYR A 131 5.39 -12.52 2.00
C TYR A 131 6.86 -12.16 2.16
N SER A 132 7.41 -12.39 3.36
CA SER A 132 8.82 -12.14 3.58
C SER A 132 9.73 -13.20 2.96
N LEU A 133 10.75 -12.74 2.24
CA LEU A 133 11.88 -13.53 1.76
C LEU A 133 12.84 -13.91 2.90
N LEU A 134 12.81 -13.15 4.00
CA LEU A 134 13.53 -13.46 5.23
C LEU A 134 12.73 -14.47 6.05
N ASP A 135 13.44 -15.29 6.82
CA ASP A 135 12.81 -16.22 7.77
C ASP A 135 13.74 -16.47 8.96
N TRP A 136 13.50 -15.77 10.07
CA TRP A 136 14.28 -15.88 11.31
C TRP A 136 13.91 -17.09 12.16
N HIS A 137 13.10 -18.01 11.64
CA HIS A 137 12.75 -19.27 12.27
C HIS A 137 13.35 -20.46 11.52
N HIS A 138 13.40 -20.42 10.19
CA HIS A 138 13.87 -21.55 9.41
C HIS A 138 15.37 -21.84 9.64
N PRO A 139 15.76 -23.07 10.03
CA PRO A 139 17.13 -23.38 10.48
C PRO A 139 18.20 -23.24 9.38
N ASP A 140 17.80 -23.36 8.10
CA ASP A 140 18.69 -23.17 6.95
C ASP A 140 18.68 -21.74 6.36
N TYR A 141 18.00 -20.76 6.98
CA TYR A 141 18.18 -19.35 6.64
C TYR A 141 19.53 -18.84 7.18
N PRO A 142 20.19 -17.82 6.61
CA PRO A 142 21.42 -17.26 7.21
C PRO A 142 21.21 -16.69 8.62
N HIS A 143 22.02 -17.16 9.59
CA HIS A 143 21.97 -16.72 10.99
C HIS A 143 23.17 -15.86 11.36
N PHE A 144 24.32 -16.50 11.64
CA PHE A 144 25.53 -15.82 12.09
C PHE A 144 26.08 -14.90 10.99
N LYS A 145 26.41 -13.65 11.35
CA LYS A 145 26.83 -12.56 10.45
C LYS A 145 25.78 -12.10 9.43
N ASP A 146 24.57 -12.64 9.46
CA ASP A 146 23.48 -12.01 8.73
C ASP A 146 23.20 -10.61 9.30
N ARG A 147 22.83 -9.66 8.45
CA ARG A 147 22.63 -8.27 8.85
C ARG A 147 21.48 -8.10 9.85
N HIS A 148 20.46 -8.93 9.75
CA HIS A 148 19.16 -8.71 10.38
C HIS A 148 18.74 -9.85 11.31
N HIS A 149 19.31 -11.04 11.15
CA HIS A 149 18.93 -12.20 11.95
C HIS A 149 19.10 -11.92 13.46
N PRO A 150 18.17 -12.36 14.33
CA PRO A 150 18.28 -12.21 15.79
C PRO A 150 19.56 -12.82 16.35
N GLU A 151 20.00 -13.94 15.78
CA GLU A 151 21.20 -14.69 16.20
C GLU A 151 22.49 -14.28 15.46
N ARG A 152 22.52 -13.10 14.83
CA ARG A 152 23.65 -12.63 14.01
C ARG A 152 25.01 -12.59 14.71
N ASN A 153 25.02 -12.42 16.03
CA ASN A 153 26.23 -12.35 16.85
C ASN A 153 26.53 -13.65 17.63
N ASN A 154 25.70 -14.69 17.46
CA ASN A 154 25.81 -15.92 18.23
C ASN A 154 26.66 -16.97 17.49
N VAL A 155 27.90 -17.16 17.95
CA VAL A 155 28.88 -18.11 17.35
C VAL A 155 28.38 -19.57 17.30
N LYS A 156 27.35 -19.94 18.08
CA LYS A 156 26.73 -21.28 17.96
C LYS A 156 26.10 -21.52 16.60
N TYR A 157 25.76 -20.45 15.88
CA TYR A 157 25.22 -20.50 14.53
C TYR A 157 26.28 -20.30 13.44
N ASP A 158 27.57 -20.26 13.78
CA ASP A 158 28.68 -20.32 12.82
C ASP A 158 28.89 -21.79 12.36
N LYS A 159 27.90 -22.29 11.62
CA LYS A 159 27.85 -23.66 11.11
C LYS A 159 27.33 -23.68 9.67
N PRO A 160 27.66 -24.71 8.88
CA PRO A 160 27.12 -24.84 7.53
C PRO A 160 25.59 -24.89 7.53
N ILE A 161 24.97 -24.18 6.58
CA ILE A 161 23.54 -24.21 6.30
C ILE A 161 23.30 -24.78 4.90
N TYR A 162 22.16 -25.42 4.69
CA TYR A 162 21.74 -25.91 3.37
C TYR A 162 20.64 -25.01 2.82
N PHE A 163 21.03 -23.82 2.34
CA PHE A 163 20.08 -22.79 1.91
C PHE A 163 19.08 -23.25 0.84
N SER A 164 19.41 -24.28 0.05
CA SER A 164 18.48 -24.92 -0.88
C SER A 164 17.23 -25.52 -0.20
N ASN A 165 17.33 -25.97 1.06
CA ASN A 165 16.19 -26.41 1.85
C ASN A 165 15.24 -25.24 2.12
N TYR A 166 15.79 -24.08 2.52
CA TYR A 166 15.00 -22.86 2.72
C TYR A 166 14.35 -22.41 1.40
N LEU A 167 15.07 -22.43 0.28
CA LEU A 167 14.50 -22.09 -1.02
C LEU A 167 13.34 -23.03 -1.39
N ASN A 168 13.49 -24.34 -1.18
CA ASN A 168 12.40 -25.29 -1.41
C ASN A 168 11.20 -25.04 -0.49
N TYR A 169 11.43 -24.76 0.79
CA TYR A 169 10.41 -24.37 1.75
C TYR A 169 9.65 -23.12 1.28
N MET A 170 10.38 -22.04 0.99
CA MET A 170 9.84 -20.76 0.54
C MET A 170 9.06 -20.89 -0.76
N HIS A 171 9.63 -21.54 -1.79
CA HIS A 171 8.94 -21.73 -3.07
C HIS A 171 7.69 -22.59 -2.93
N THR A 172 7.69 -23.57 -2.02
CA THR A 172 6.51 -24.39 -1.73
C THR A 172 5.42 -23.54 -1.10
N GLN A 173 5.75 -22.71 -0.10
CA GLN A 173 4.79 -21.79 0.52
C GLN A 173 4.22 -20.78 -0.47
N ILE A 174 5.06 -20.16 -1.29
CA ILE A 174 4.62 -19.24 -2.36
C ILE A 174 3.66 -19.97 -3.30
N LYS A 175 3.97 -21.20 -3.72
CA LYS A 175 3.08 -22.00 -4.56
C LYS A 175 1.74 -22.29 -3.87
N GLU A 176 1.74 -22.62 -2.58
CA GLU A 176 0.50 -22.83 -1.80
C GLU A 176 -0.37 -21.56 -1.81
N LEU A 177 0.22 -20.39 -1.56
CA LEU A 177 -0.47 -19.10 -1.59
C LEU A 177 -1.08 -18.83 -2.98
N LEU A 178 -0.31 -19.05 -4.05
CA LEU A 178 -0.74 -18.82 -5.42
C LEU A 178 -1.82 -19.79 -5.91
N THR A 179 -2.03 -20.94 -5.26
CA THR A 179 -2.93 -21.99 -5.77
C THR A 179 -4.12 -22.31 -4.86
N ASN A 180 -4.02 -22.10 -3.55
CA ASN A 180 -5.03 -22.53 -2.58
C ASN A 180 -5.95 -21.39 -2.08
N TYR A 181 -5.67 -20.15 -2.44
CA TYR A 181 -6.30 -18.96 -1.86
C TYR A 181 -7.16 -18.16 -2.86
N GLY A 182 -7.46 -18.74 -4.02
CA GLY A 182 -8.20 -18.07 -5.09
C GLY A 182 -7.34 -17.05 -5.83
N LYS A 183 -7.98 -16.05 -6.45
CA LYS A 183 -7.29 -15.02 -7.23
C LYS A 183 -6.57 -14.01 -6.33
N LEU A 184 -5.27 -13.86 -6.50
CA LEU A 184 -4.51 -12.78 -5.86
C LEU A 184 -4.27 -11.67 -6.90
N ASP A 185 -4.48 -10.43 -6.49
CA ASP A 185 -4.25 -9.25 -7.32
C ASP A 185 -2.82 -8.72 -7.15
N ILE A 186 -2.24 -8.86 -5.95
CA ILE A 186 -0.89 -8.37 -5.61
C ILE A 186 -0.14 -9.42 -4.80
N MET A 187 1.13 -9.69 -5.15
CA MET A 187 2.10 -10.30 -4.24
C MET A 187 3.19 -9.28 -3.93
N TRP A 188 3.39 -9.04 -2.65
CA TRP A 188 4.32 -8.02 -2.14
C TRP A 188 5.44 -8.74 -1.38
N PHE A 189 6.60 -8.88 -2.01
CA PHE A 189 7.75 -9.56 -1.41
C PHE A 189 8.59 -8.61 -0.57
N ASP A 190 9.33 -9.14 0.40
CA ASP A 190 10.13 -8.29 1.28
C ASP A 190 11.24 -9.06 2.01
N PHE A 191 12.51 -8.73 1.87
CA PHE A 191 13.10 -7.88 0.83
C PHE A 191 14.49 -8.43 0.51
N SER A 192 15.10 -7.87 -0.53
CA SER A 192 16.48 -8.18 -0.89
C SER A 192 17.44 -7.18 -0.25
N TYR A 193 18.57 -7.65 0.25
CA TYR A 193 19.58 -6.82 0.89
C TYR A 193 20.97 -7.42 0.70
N ASP A 194 22.01 -6.60 0.68
CA ASP A 194 23.40 -7.00 0.51
C ASP A 194 23.57 -8.01 -0.66
N ASN A 195 23.98 -9.25 -0.37
CA ASN A 195 24.07 -10.33 -1.37
C ASN A 195 22.80 -11.20 -1.47
N MET A 196 21.84 -11.05 -0.55
CA MET A 196 20.57 -11.78 -0.52
C MET A 196 19.58 -11.13 -1.50
N THR A 197 19.81 -11.33 -2.80
CA THR A 197 19.03 -10.70 -3.88
C THR A 197 18.91 -11.62 -5.09
N LYS A 198 17.84 -11.44 -5.88
CA LYS A 198 17.63 -12.02 -7.22
C LYS A 198 17.89 -13.53 -7.31
N ASP A 199 19.05 -13.93 -7.83
CA ASP A 199 19.40 -15.32 -8.11
C ASP A 199 19.58 -16.11 -6.80
N VAL A 200 19.95 -15.45 -5.70
CA VAL A 200 20.02 -16.10 -4.37
C VAL A 200 18.64 -16.60 -3.95
N TRP A 201 17.58 -15.85 -4.23
CA TRP A 201 16.20 -16.28 -3.97
C TRP A 201 15.65 -17.28 -4.99
N ASP A 202 16.39 -17.54 -6.07
CA ASP A 202 15.87 -18.13 -7.30
C ASP A 202 14.59 -17.39 -7.73
N ALA A 203 14.70 -16.06 -7.82
CA ALA A 203 13.59 -15.18 -8.14
C ALA A 203 12.94 -15.52 -9.49
N HIS A 204 13.73 -16.07 -10.44
CA HIS A 204 13.19 -16.52 -11.72
C HIS A 204 12.11 -17.59 -11.53
N LYS A 205 12.32 -18.56 -10.63
CA LYS A 205 11.32 -19.58 -10.31
C LYS A 205 10.10 -18.97 -9.60
N ILE A 206 10.29 -18.01 -8.69
CA ILE A 206 9.19 -17.31 -8.02
C ILE A 206 8.30 -16.61 -9.06
N VAL A 207 8.87 -15.79 -9.93
CA VAL A 207 8.11 -15.05 -10.95
C VAL A 207 7.50 -16.02 -11.97
N THR A 208 8.20 -17.08 -12.37
CA THR A 208 7.64 -18.11 -13.25
C THR A 208 6.39 -18.76 -12.64
N MET A 209 6.42 -19.11 -11.35
CA MET A 209 5.24 -19.65 -10.65
C MET A 209 4.10 -18.63 -10.63
N ALA A 210 4.38 -17.38 -10.26
CA ALA A 210 3.39 -16.31 -10.25
C ALA A 210 2.71 -16.14 -11.61
N ARG A 211 3.49 -16.00 -12.70
CA ARG A 211 2.95 -15.86 -14.07
C ARG A 211 2.22 -17.10 -14.56
N THR A 212 2.57 -18.29 -14.05
CA THR A 212 1.89 -19.55 -14.42
C THR A 212 0.54 -19.70 -13.73
N TYR A 213 0.47 -19.45 -12.41
CA TYR A 213 -0.74 -19.72 -11.61
C TYR A 213 -1.66 -18.49 -11.49
N GLN A 214 -1.11 -17.28 -11.56
CA GLN A 214 -1.81 -16.01 -11.36
C GLN A 214 -1.31 -14.98 -12.40
N PRO A 215 -1.57 -15.18 -13.71
CA PRO A 215 -0.96 -14.38 -14.78
C PRO A 215 -1.28 -12.88 -14.73
N ASP A 216 -2.39 -12.48 -14.11
CA ASP A 216 -2.82 -11.07 -14.00
C ASP A 216 -2.28 -10.38 -12.72
N MET A 217 -1.71 -11.13 -11.78
CA MET A 217 -1.26 -10.62 -10.49
C MET A 217 -0.01 -9.75 -10.67
N ILE A 218 0.04 -8.60 -10.00
CA ILE A 218 1.23 -7.75 -10.00
C ILE A 218 2.16 -8.09 -8.83
N ILE A 219 3.45 -7.88 -9.04
CA ILE A 219 4.52 -8.12 -8.07
C ILE A 219 5.29 -6.81 -7.88
N ASP A 220 5.72 -6.53 -6.66
CA ASP A 220 6.62 -5.42 -6.37
C ASP A 220 8.07 -5.72 -6.83
N ASN A 221 9.00 -4.81 -6.55
CA ASN A 221 10.39 -4.89 -7.00
C ASN A 221 11.38 -5.52 -5.99
N ARG A 222 10.92 -6.00 -4.83
CA ARG A 222 11.82 -6.40 -3.72
C ARG A 222 12.39 -7.82 -3.81
N LEU A 223 12.09 -8.55 -4.88
CA LEU A 223 12.91 -9.73 -5.26
C LEU A 223 14.32 -9.34 -5.69
N GLU A 224 14.53 -8.08 -6.08
CA GLU A 224 15.83 -7.52 -6.44
C GLU A 224 16.25 -6.34 -5.56
N GLY A 225 15.29 -5.57 -5.07
CA GLY A 225 15.51 -4.33 -4.33
C GLY A 225 14.98 -4.31 -2.90
N ASP A 226 14.93 -3.09 -2.37
CA ASP A 226 14.40 -2.73 -1.06
C ASP A 226 13.72 -1.34 -1.15
N GLY A 227 13.38 -0.73 -0.01
CA GLY A 227 12.79 0.62 0.04
C GLY A 227 13.72 1.76 -0.40
N VAL A 228 15.00 1.49 -0.65
CA VAL A 228 16.05 2.45 -1.03
C VAL A 228 16.54 2.20 -2.47
N HIS A 229 16.82 0.95 -2.82
CA HIS A 229 17.37 0.51 -4.10
C HIS A 229 16.27 -0.17 -4.91
N PRO A 230 15.91 0.35 -6.09
CA PRO A 230 14.75 -0.16 -6.82
C PRO A 230 15.00 -1.49 -7.55
N GLY A 231 16.20 -2.09 -7.47
CA GLY A 231 16.60 -3.20 -8.34
C GLY A 231 16.74 -2.75 -9.79
N THR A 232 16.55 -3.66 -10.75
CA THR A 232 16.69 -3.34 -12.19
C THR A 232 15.44 -2.74 -12.83
N ILE A 233 14.34 -2.50 -12.08
CA ILE A 233 13.06 -2.01 -12.63
C ILE A 233 13.18 -0.65 -13.35
N MET A 234 14.20 0.14 -12.98
CA MET A 234 14.49 1.46 -13.54
C MET A 234 15.53 1.43 -14.67
N ASP A 235 16.11 0.26 -14.97
CA ASP A 235 17.11 0.12 -16.02
C ASP A 235 16.49 0.21 -17.42
N ALA A 236 17.31 0.49 -18.43
CA ALA A 236 16.85 0.49 -19.82
C ALA A 236 16.30 -0.90 -20.27
N HIS A 237 16.81 -1.96 -19.66
CA HIS A 237 16.40 -3.34 -19.88
C HIS A 237 16.19 -4.04 -18.53
N PRO A 238 15.03 -3.84 -17.87
CA PRO A 238 14.73 -4.48 -16.61
C PRO A 238 14.80 -6.00 -16.73
N SER A 239 15.28 -6.65 -15.67
CA SER A 239 15.32 -8.11 -15.63
C SER A 239 13.90 -8.70 -15.51
N PHE A 240 13.75 -9.99 -15.84
CA PHE A 240 12.47 -10.69 -15.71
C PHE A 240 11.91 -10.67 -14.27
N THR A 241 12.77 -10.48 -13.28
CA THR A 241 12.44 -10.48 -11.86
C THR A 241 12.32 -9.08 -11.25
N ALA A 242 12.35 -8.03 -12.07
CA ALA A 242 12.40 -6.64 -11.62
C ALA A 242 11.12 -6.16 -10.92
N GLY A 243 10.00 -6.89 -11.07
CA GLY A 243 8.69 -6.48 -10.58
C GLY A 243 7.90 -5.64 -11.59
N ASP A 244 6.64 -5.38 -11.24
CA ASP A 244 5.69 -4.59 -12.03
C ASP A 244 5.57 -3.13 -11.52
N PHE A 245 5.95 -2.87 -10.26
CA PHE A 245 6.01 -1.54 -9.66
C PHE A 245 7.13 -1.43 -8.63
N THR A 246 7.62 -0.22 -8.38
CA THR A 246 8.60 0.07 -7.31
C THR A 246 7.93 0.56 -6.02
N SER A 247 8.59 0.34 -4.88
CA SER A 247 8.00 0.43 -3.55
C SER A 247 8.76 1.37 -2.58
N PRO A 248 8.86 2.70 -2.88
CA PRO A 248 9.48 3.65 -1.95
C PRO A 248 8.81 3.60 -0.57
N GLU A 249 9.62 3.58 0.49
CA GLU A 249 9.15 3.32 1.84
C GLU A 249 9.29 4.55 2.75
N GLN A 250 8.23 4.88 3.49
CA GLN A 250 8.21 6.00 4.46
C GLN A 250 8.61 7.37 3.87
N MET A 251 8.62 7.48 2.55
CA MET A 251 9.00 8.69 1.82
C MET A 251 8.22 8.78 0.53
N ILE A 252 7.98 10.02 0.07
CA ILE A 252 7.41 10.26 -1.24
C ILE A 252 8.52 10.76 -2.17
N PRO A 253 8.75 10.10 -3.32
CA PRO A 253 9.78 10.53 -4.27
C PRO A 253 9.64 12.03 -4.60
N PRO A 254 10.72 12.83 -4.64
CA PRO A 254 10.63 14.27 -4.88
C PRO A 254 9.92 14.63 -6.20
N GLN A 255 10.07 13.79 -7.23
CA GLN A 255 9.34 13.83 -8.49
C GLN A 255 8.69 12.48 -8.78
N GLY A 256 7.72 12.45 -9.70
CA GLY A 256 7.15 11.20 -10.18
C GLY A 256 8.19 10.33 -10.89
N LEU A 257 8.09 9.01 -10.69
CA LEU A 257 8.98 8.03 -11.31
C LEU A 257 8.47 7.62 -12.70
N PRO A 258 9.35 7.21 -13.63
CA PRO A 258 8.98 6.78 -14.98
C PRO A 258 8.35 5.37 -15.03
N VAL A 259 8.27 4.68 -13.89
CA VAL A 259 7.66 3.36 -13.73
C VAL A 259 6.48 3.45 -12.76
N PRO A 260 5.52 2.50 -12.79
CA PRO A 260 4.52 2.39 -11.73
C PRO A 260 5.19 2.29 -10.36
N TRP A 261 4.63 2.99 -9.38
CA TRP A 261 5.20 3.03 -8.03
C TRP A 261 4.13 3.21 -6.97
N GLU A 262 4.40 2.70 -5.77
CA GLU A 262 3.55 2.79 -4.60
C GLU A 262 4.37 3.15 -3.38
N ALA A 263 4.05 4.29 -2.75
CA ALA A 263 4.62 4.59 -1.44
C ALA A 263 3.89 3.82 -0.34
N CYS A 264 4.61 3.01 0.42
CA CYS A 264 4.10 2.37 1.63
C CYS A 264 4.36 3.28 2.85
N ILE A 265 3.29 3.62 3.57
CA ILE A 265 3.30 4.62 4.64
C ILE A 265 2.61 4.09 5.90
N THR A 266 3.25 4.22 7.06
CA THR A 266 2.66 3.89 8.37
C THR A 266 1.72 4.99 8.87
N MET A 267 0.65 4.63 9.60
CA MET A 267 -0.19 5.63 10.28
C MET A 267 0.49 6.25 11.50
N ASN A 268 1.27 5.48 12.25
CA ASN A 268 2.14 5.93 13.34
C ASN A 268 3.60 5.66 12.95
N GLU A 269 4.51 5.36 13.87
CA GLU A 269 5.92 5.08 13.58
C GLU A 269 6.23 3.58 13.38
N HIS A 270 5.21 2.70 13.35
CA HIS A 270 5.41 1.24 13.25
C HIS A 270 4.53 0.59 12.18
N TRP A 271 5.00 -0.52 11.64
CA TRP A 271 4.20 -1.38 10.76
C TRP A 271 3.30 -2.30 11.60
N GLY A 272 3.91 -3.18 12.39
CA GLY A 272 3.23 -4.00 13.39
C GLY A 272 2.76 -3.17 14.58
N TYR A 273 1.81 -3.71 15.35
CA TYR A 273 1.26 -3.02 16.52
C TYR A 273 2.36 -2.65 17.53
N CYS A 274 2.35 -1.39 17.98
CA CYS A 274 3.20 -0.88 19.04
C CYS A 274 2.34 -0.19 20.11
N ALA A 275 2.21 -0.82 21.28
CA ALA A 275 1.28 -0.39 22.32
C ALA A 275 1.61 0.99 22.92
N LYS A 276 2.88 1.42 22.80
CA LYS A 276 3.36 2.70 23.33
C LYS A 276 3.45 3.80 22.27
N ASP A 277 3.26 3.47 21.00
CA ASP A 277 3.33 4.44 19.93
C ASP A 277 1.99 5.14 19.73
N THR A 278 1.90 6.34 20.28
CA THR A 278 0.75 7.22 20.13
C THR A 278 0.97 8.31 19.08
N ASN A 279 2.08 8.29 18.33
CA ASN A 279 2.43 9.34 17.38
C ASN A 279 1.75 9.14 16.03
N TYR A 280 0.43 9.25 16.00
CA TYR A 280 -0.35 9.08 14.79
C TYR A 280 -0.28 10.31 13.88
N LYS A 281 0.02 10.07 12.60
CA LYS A 281 -0.13 11.04 11.52
C LYS A 281 -1.60 11.46 11.44
N SER A 282 -1.82 12.77 11.34
CA SER A 282 -3.18 13.30 11.19
C SER A 282 -3.80 12.88 9.86
N ALA A 283 -5.13 12.81 9.79
CA ALA A 283 -5.85 12.59 8.54
C ALA A 283 -5.50 13.66 7.48
N LYS A 284 -5.25 14.91 7.90
CA LYS A 284 -4.78 16.00 7.03
C LYS A 284 -3.47 15.64 6.34
N LEU A 285 -2.49 15.14 7.10
CA LEU A 285 -1.20 14.73 6.54
C LEU A 285 -1.39 13.59 5.55
N ILE A 286 -2.12 12.54 5.93
CA ILE A 286 -2.33 11.36 5.09
C ILE A 286 -3.08 11.69 3.78
N ILE A 287 -4.13 12.51 3.84
CA ILE A 287 -4.86 12.96 2.64
C ILE A 287 -3.92 13.72 1.71
N ARG A 288 -3.14 14.67 2.25
CA ARG A 288 -2.17 15.44 1.44
C ARG A 288 -1.08 14.56 0.86
N THR A 289 -0.63 13.54 1.58
CA THR A 289 0.32 12.54 1.09
C THR A 289 -0.28 11.71 -0.05
N LEU A 290 -1.54 11.29 0.05
CA LEU A 290 -2.24 10.60 -1.04
C LEU A 290 -2.30 11.48 -2.30
N VAL A 291 -2.73 12.73 -2.15
CA VAL A 291 -2.76 13.72 -3.25
C VAL A 291 -1.37 13.91 -3.84
N GLU A 292 -0.33 13.97 -3.01
CA GLU A 292 1.04 14.06 -3.46
C GLU A 292 1.46 12.86 -4.32
N CYS A 293 1.17 11.63 -3.89
CA CYS A 293 1.44 10.44 -4.67
C CYS A 293 0.75 10.49 -6.03
N VAL A 294 -0.56 10.76 -6.05
CA VAL A 294 -1.35 10.82 -7.30
C VAL A 294 -0.83 11.93 -8.23
N SER A 295 -0.48 13.11 -7.68
CA SER A 295 0.08 14.23 -8.45
C SER A 295 1.44 13.90 -9.11
N LYS A 296 2.11 12.86 -8.61
CA LYS A 296 3.37 12.32 -9.11
C LYS A 296 3.18 10.98 -9.84
N GLY A 297 1.94 10.61 -10.16
CA GLY A 297 1.59 9.41 -10.92
C GLY A 297 1.67 8.09 -10.14
N GLY A 298 1.86 8.13 -8.83
CA GLY A 298 2.00 6.96 -7.97
C GLY A 298 0.75 6.59 -7.18
N ASN A 299 0.87 5.46 -6.49
CA ASN A 299 -0.08 4.98 -5.50
C ASN A 299 0.42 5.24 -4.07
N MET A 300 -0.48 5.11 -3.11
CA MET A 300 -0.15 5.06 -1.68
C MET A 300 -0.82 3.85 -1.06
N ILE A 301 -0.07 3.05 -0.32
CA ILE A 301 -0.61 2.01 0.55
C ILE A 301 -0.37 2.41 2.01
N LEU A 302 -1.46 2.54 2.77
CA LEU A 302 -1.44 3.04 4.15
C LEU A 302 -1.58 1.89 5.13
N ASN A 303 -0.64 1.77 6.07
CA ASN A 303 -0.59 0.65 6.99
C ASN A 303 -1.46 0.83 8.25
N VAL A 304 -2.04 -0.27 8.70
CA VAL A 304 -2.58 -0.47 10.04
C VAL A 304 -1.97 -1.75 10.64
N GLY A 305 -1.42 -1.64 11.85
CA GLY A 305 -1.00 -2.80 12.65
C GLY A 305 -2.09 -3.16 13.67
N PRO A 306 -2.87 -4.24 13.46
CA PRO A 306 -3.88 -4.68 14.42
C PRO A 306 -3.23 -5.19 15.72
N ASP A 307 -3.93 -5.04 16.83
CA ASP A 307 -3.47 -5.56 18.13
C ASP A 307 -3.53 -7.10 18.20
N ALA A 308 -2.99 -7.67 19.28
CA ALA A 308 -2.98 -9.12 19.50
C ALA A 308 -4.38 -9.75 19.60
N ARG A 309 -5.43 -8.96 19.83
CA ARG A 309 -6.82 -9.42 19.85
C ARG A 309 -7.48 -9.37 18.47
N GLY A 310 -6.80 -8.82 17.45
CA GLY A 310 -7.33 -8.71 16.10
C GLY A 310 -8.18 -7.46 15.86
N GLN A 311 -7.97 -6.39 16.63
CA GLN A 311 -8.63 -5.10 16.40
C GLN A 311 -7.69 -4.08 15.76
N PHE A 312 -8.24 -3.26 14.86
CA PHE A 312 -7.55 -2.04 14.47
C PHE A 312 -7.52 -1.07 15.65
N PRO A 313 -6.38 -0.42 15.94
CA PRO A 313 -6.29 0.59 16.97
C PRO A 313 -7.34 1.69 16.79
N LYS A 314 -7.86 2.24 17.90
CA LYS A 314 -8.93 3.25 17.87
C LYS A 314 -8.50 4.50 17.10
N GLU A 315 -7.25 4.89 17.24
CA GLU A 315 -6.62 6.03 16.57
C GLU A 315 -6.59 5.81 15.04
N SER A 316 -6.21 4.60 14.59
CA SER A 316 -6.30 4.21 13.17
C SER A 316 -7.72 4.33 12.64
N ILE A 317 -8.72 3.86 13.39
CA ILE A 317 -10.14 3.96 13.00
C ILE A 317 -10.60 5.42 12.91
N GLN A 318 -10.17 6.29 13.82
CA GLN A 318 -10.50 7.73 13.79
C GLN A 318 -9.91 8.41 12.56
N VAL A 319 -8.66 8.10 12.21
CA VAL A 319 -8.00 8.60 11.01
C VAL A 319 -8.72 8.12 9.74
N LEU A 320 -9.03 6.83 9.63
CA LEU A 320 -9.76 6.26 8.50
C LEU A 320 -11.16 6.87 8.32
N ASN A 321 -11.88 7.17 9.40
CA ASN A 321 -13.18 7.82 9.31
C ASN A 321 -13.07 9.25 8.77
N LYS A 322 -12.06 10.03 9.17
CA LYS A 322 -11.84 11.37 8.61
C LYS A 322 -11.42 11.33 7.14
N ILE A 323 -10.61 10.34 6.76
CA ILE A 323 -10.27 10.09 5.34
C ILE A 323 -11.55 9.75 4.55
N SER A 324 -12.42 8.91 5.10
CA SER A 324 -13.71 8.58 4.49
C SER A 324 -14.58 9.81 4.20
N GLU A 325 -14.66 10.73 5.16
CA GLU A 325 -15.43 11.99 5.01
C GLU A 325 -14.91 12.83 3.83
N TRP A 326 -13.59 12.95 3.70
CA TRP A 326 -12.98 13.68 2.59
C TRP A 326 -13.13 12.95 1.25
N MET A 327 -12.86 11.64 1.22
CA MET A 327 -12.96 10.80 0.01
C MET A 327 -14.37 10.81 -0.57
N LYS A 328 -15.41 10.80 0.28
CA LYS A 328 -16.82 10.86 -0.15
C LYS A 328 -17.11 12.04 -1.08
N LEU A 329 -16.43 13.16 -0.88
CA LEU A 329 -16.65 14.41 -1.61
C LEU A 329 -15.61 14.63 -2.73
N ASN A 330 -14.44 14.01 -2.64
CA ASN A 330 -13.29 14.35 -3.47
C ASN A 330 -12.68 13.16 -4.23
N GLU A 331 -13.22 11.94 -4.12
CA GLU A 331 -12.61 10.75 -4.74
C GLU A 331 -12.36 10.84 -6.25
N ALA A 332 -13.13 11.66 -6.97
CA ALA A 332 -12.96 11.89 -8.41
C ALA A 332 -11.60 12.51 -8.76
N SER A 333 -10.97 13.25 -7.83
CA SER A 333 -9.63 13.80 -8.00
C SER A 333 -8.50 12.81 -7.68
N ILE A 334 -8.83 11.61 -7.23
CA ILE A 334 -7.88 10.54 -6.90
C ILE A 334 -7.96 9.44 -7.96
N TYR A 335 -9.12 8.80 -8.12
CA TYR A 335 -9.20 7.55 -8.88
C TYR A 335 -9.13 7.75 -10.41
N GLY A 336 -8.17 7.08 -11.02
CA GLY A 336 -7.84 7.23 -12.43
C GLY A 336 -7.21 8.57 -12.78
N CYS A 337 -6.88 9.40 -11.80
CA CYS A 337 -6.06 10.59 -12.00
C CYS A 337 -4.59 10.21 -12.08
N THR A 338 -3.77 11.07 -12.66
CA THR A 338 -2.32 10.98 -12.72
C THR A 338 -1.68 12.36 -12.64
N LYS A 339 -0.37 12.44 -12.82
CA LYS A 339 0.40 13.68 -12.91
C LYS A 339 -0.19 14.62 -13.97
N CYS A 340 -0.33 15.89 -13.60
CA CYS A 340 -0.66 16.98 -14.53
C CYS A 340 0.61 17.50 -15.22
N GLU A 341 0.48 17.97 -16.46
CA GLU A 341 1.59 18.60 -17.20
C GLU A 341 1.98 19.98 -16.64
N LEU A 342 1.08 20.62 -15.90
CA LEU A 342 1.36 21.88 -15.22
C LEU A 342 2.41 21.69 -14.12
N GLU A 343 3.25 22.69 -13.96
CA GLU A 343 4.17 22.77 -12.83
C GLU A 343 3.40 22.80 -11.50
N LYS A 344 4.02 22.25 -10.45
CA LYS A 344 3.44 22.30 -9.10
C LYS A 344 3.20 23.77 -8.73
N PRO A 345 1.97 24.17 -8.36
CA PRO A 345 1.70 25.53 -7.93
C PRO A 345 2.23 25.77 -6.50
N GLU A 346 2.33 27.04 -6.13
CA GLU A 346 2.75 27.44 -4.78
C GLU A 346 1.72 27.01 -3.72
N TRP A 347 0.44 27.18 -4.02
CA TRP A 347 -0.70 26.96 -3.10
C TRP A 347 -1.15 25.50 -2.96
N GLY A 348 -0.52 24.55 -3.68
CA GLY A 348 -0.96 23.16 -3.61
C GLY A 348 -0.45 22.25 -4.71
N ARG A 349 -1.36 21.44 -5.27
CA ARG A 349 -1.03 20.38 -6.24
C ARG A 349 -2.10 20.23 -7.31
N TYR A 350 -1.73 19.57 -8.41
CA TYR A 350 -2.66 19.15 -9.45
C TYR A 350 -2.68 17.63 -9.57
N THR A 351 -3.87 17.08 -9.80
CA THR A 351 -4.05 15.77 -10.41
C THR A 351 -4.88 15.93 -11.68
N GLN A 352 -4.77 14.98 -12.60
CA GLN A 352 -5.44 15.10 -13.90
C GLN A 352 -6.03 13.78 -14.39
N LYS A 353 -7.23 13.86 -14.97
CA LYS A 353 -7.91 12.73 -15.63
C LYS A 353 -8.54 13.22 -16.93
N GLY A 354 -7.92 12.88 -18.06
CA GLY A 354 -8.34 13.38 -19.37
C GLY A 354 -8.27 14.91 -19.43
N ASN A 355 -9.38 15.55 -19.85
CA ASN A 355 -9.51 17.00 -19.92
C ASN A 355 -9.86 17.67 -18.57
N LYS A 356 -9.93 16.92 -17.46
CA LYS A 356 -10.20 17.47 -16.13
C LYS A 356 -8.93 17.58 -15.32
N ILE A 357 -8.60 18.81 -14.93
CA ILE A 357 -7.56 19.12 -13.94
C ILE A 357 -8.25 19.34 -12.60
N TYR A 358 -7.78 18.66 -11.56
CA TYR A 358 -8.20 18.91 -10.19
C TYR A 358 -7.10 19.72 -9.48
N ALA A 359 -7.44 20.96 -9.13
CA ALA A 359 -6.62 21.85 -8.33
C ALA A 359 -6.88 21.57 -6.85
N HIS A 360 -5.89 20.98 -6.18
CA HIS A 360 -5.90 20.71 -4.74
C HIS A 360 -5.32 21.91 -3.99
N ILE A 361 -6.17 22.66 -3.32
CA ILE A 361 -5.82 23.93 -2.69
C ILE A 361 -5.48 23.63 -1.23
N LEU A 362 -4.19 23.60 -0.96
CA LEU A 362 -3.61 23.17 0.31
C LEU A 362 -3.24 24.36 1.20
N ASP A 363 -2.91 25.49 0.58
CA ASP A 363 -2.58 26.72 1.27
C ASP A 363 -3.55 27.82 0.86
N GLU A 364 -3.95 28.62 1.84
CA GLU A 364 -4.83 29.77 1.63
C GLU A 364 -4.10 30.85 0.84
N SER A 365 -4.86 31.61 0.05
CA SER A 365 -4.35 32.74 -0.73
C SER A 365 -5.09 34.01 -0.34
N ILE A 366 -4.41 35.15 -0.51
CA ILE A 366 -5.05 36.46 -0.37
C ILE A 366 -5.85 36.71 -1.65
N PHE A 367 -7.17 36.77 -1.54
CA PHE A 367 -8.13 36.86 -2.65
C PHE A 367 -8.15 35.62 -3.55
N ASP A 368 -7.72 35.77 -4.81
CA ASP A 368 -7.94 34.77 -5.85
C ASP A 368 -6.67 33.94 -6.08
N ILE A 369 -6.87 32.65 -6.33
CA ILE A 369 -5.79 31.69 -6.52
C ILE A 369 -5.37 31.67 -7.99
N PRO A 370 -4.10 31.97 -8.32
CA PRO A 370 -3.63 31.96 -9.69
C PRO A 370 -3.42 30.53 -10.19
N VAL A 371 -4.03 30.22 -11.32
CA VAL A 371 -3.84 28.98 -12.08
C VAL A 371 -3.28 29.33 -13.45
N LYS A 372 -2.13 28.76 -13.83
CA LYS A 372 -1.42 29.03 -15.09
C LYS A 372 -2.10 28.36 -16.30
N ILE A 373 -3.38 28.70 -16.49
CA ILE A 373 -4.23 28.27 -17.59
C ILE A 373 -4.95 29.52 -18.11
N ARG A 374 -4.83 29.80 -19.40
CA ARG A 374 -5.58 30.88 -20.06
C ARG A 374 -7.08 30.61 -20.00
N LYS A 375 -7.89 31.62 -19.67
CA LYS A 375 -9.34 31.48 -19.50
C LYS A 375 -10.05 30.91 -20.74
N GLU A 376 -9.52 31.18 -21.93
CA GLU A 376 -10.06 30.70 -23.20
C GLU A 376 -9.96 29.17 -23.33
N LYS A 377 -9.00 28.54 -22.63
CA LYS A 377 -8.85 27.08 -22.60
C LYS A 377 -9.79 26.40 -21.60
N ILE A 378 -10.48 27.16 -20.75
CA ILE A 378 -11.33 26.61 -19.70
C ILE A 378 -12.78 26.59 -20.17
N GLN A 379 -13.42 25.42 -20.04
CA GLN A 379 -14.85 25.25 -20.31
C GLN A 379 -15.67 25.65 -19.09
N ASN A 380 -15.34 25.14 -17.91
CA ASN A 380 -16.00 25.45 -16.65
C ASN A 380 -15.07 25.16 -15.45
N ILE A 381 -15.43 25.75 -14.30
CA ILE A 381 -14.79 25.50 -13.01
C ILE A 381 -15.87 25.16 -11.99
N ARG A 382 -15.61 24.14 -11.16
CA ARG A 382 -16.51 23.64 -10.13
C ARG A 382 -15.75 23.37 -8.84
N ARG A 383 -16.31 23.75 -7.68
CA ARG A 383 -15.86 23.17 -6.42
C ARG A 383 -16.28 21.70 -6.43
N LEU A 384 -15.33 20.78 -6.18
CA LEU A 384 -15.60 19.36 -6.38
C LEU A 384 -16.61 18.82 -5.36
N SER A 385 -16.53 19.29 -4.11
CA SER A 385 -17.30 18.74 -2.99
C SER A 385 -18.82 18.94 -3.10
N ASP A 386 -19.28 19.96 -3.82
CA ASP A 386 -20.71 20.26 -3.97
C ASP A 386 -21.13 20.65 -5.40
N HIS A 387 -20.19 20.60 -6.35
CA HIS A 387 -20.37 21.00 -7.73
C HIS A 387 -20.87 22.44 -7.93
N SER A 388 -20.70 23.32 -6.94
CA SER A 388 -21.02 24.73 -7.09
C SER A 388 -20.12 25.39 -8.14
N GLN A 389 -20.69 26.35 -8.87
CA GLN A 389 -19.95 27.06 -9.91
C GLN A 389 -18.92 28.01 -9.29
N ILE A 390 -17.69 27.93 -9.78
CA ILE A 390 -16.72 29.01 -9.63
C ILE A 390 -16.66 29.78 -10.95
N LYS A 391 -16.79 31.12 -10.88
CA LYS A 391 -16.80 31.97 -12.08
C LYS A 391 -15.41 32.05 -12.68
N ILE A 392 -15.34 31.90 -14.01
CA ILE A 392 -14.12 32.18 -14.77
C ILE A 392 -14.04 33.69 -14.95
N GLN A 393 -13.09 34.32 -14.27
CA GLN A 393 -12.88 35.76 -14.37
C GLN A 393 -11.38 36.08 -14.27
N THR A 394 -11.00 37.21 -14.87
CA THR A 394 -9.72 37.87 -14.58
C THR A 394 -10.08 39.11 -13.78
N PRO A 395 -9.75 39.17 -12.48
CA PRO A 395 -10.04 40.36 -11.69
C PRO A 395 -9.17 41.52 -12.20
N TRP A 396 -9.65 42.76 -12.04
CA TRP A 396 -9.02 43.96 -12.60
C TRP A 396 -7.55 44.12 -12.16
N ASN A 397 -7.23 43.70 -10.94
CA ASN A 397 -5.89 43.75 -10.36
C ASN A 397 -4.94 42.65 -10.86
N ALA A 398 -5.41 41.76 -11.75
CA ALA A 398 -4.64 40.66 -12.32
C ALA A 398 -4.52 40.70 -13.85
N GLU A 399 -4.96 41.78 -14.50
CA GLU A 399 -4.93 41.94 -15.97
C GLU A 399 -3.50 41.85 -16.56
N SER A 400 -2.47 42.17 -15.76
CA SER A 400 -1.06 42.02 -16.16
C SER A 400 -0.56 40.58 -16.27
N PHE A 401 -1.40 39.58 -15.93
CA PHE A 401 -1.06 38.15 -15.96
C PHE A 401 -1.97 37.38 -16.92
N PRO A 402 -1.95 37.65 -18.24
CA PRO A 402 -2.89 37.09 -19.21
C PRO A 402 -2.78 35.57 -19.40
N ASP A 403 -1.68 34.96 -18.97
CA ASP A 403 -1.49 33.50 -18.99
C ASP A 403 -2.16 32.76 -17.84
N TYR A 404 -2.78 33.49 -16.90
CA TYR A 404 -3.39 32.94 -15.69
C TYR A 404 -4.91 33.16 -15.67
N THR A 405 -5.60 32.18 -15.07
CA THR A 405 -6.98 32.31 -14.59
C THR A 405 -6.94 32.38 -13.07
N PHE A 406 -7.77 33.23 -12.48
CA PHE A 406 -7.81 33.46 -11.04
C PHE A 406 -9.07 32.83 -10.47
N ILE A 407 -8.90 31.88 -9.55
CA ILE A 407 -9.98 31.11 -8.94
C ILE A 407 -10.38 31.78 -7.64
N HIS A 408 -11.60 32.30 -7.61
CA HIS A 408 -12.21 32.85 -6.42
C HIS A 408 -12.95 31.75 -5.64
N ILE A 409 -12.39 31.31 -4.52
CA ILE A 409 -13.08 30.39 -3.60
C ILE A 409 -13.99 31.25 -2.71
N ASP A 410 -15.31 31.08 -2.86
CA ASP A 410 -16.39 31.87 -2.24
C ASP A 410 -16.07 32.57 -0.90
N SER A 411 -16.34 33.87 -0.87
CA SER A 411 -15.70 34.88 -0.01
C SER A 411 -16.58 35.48 1.09
N ASN A 412 -16.67 34.79 2.24
CA ASN A 412 -16.94 35.48 3.52
C ASN A 412 -15.78 35.35 4.52
N SER A 413 -14.75 34.58 4.18
CA SER A 413 -13.56 34.35 4.99
C SER A 413 -12.36 34.10 4.07
N HIS A 414 -11.16 34.49 4.51
CA HIS A 414 -9.90 34.09 3.86
C HIS A 414 -9.62 32.57 3.96
N GLN A 415 -10.56 31.80 4.50
CA GLN A 415 -10.43 30.37 4.79
C GLN A 415 -11.05 29.54 3.67
N CYS A 416 -10.33 28.49 3.29
CA CYS A 416 -10.84 27.48 2.38
C CYS A 416 -11.98 26.67 3.03
N PRO A 417 -13.06 26.32 2.30
CA PRO A 417 -14.19 25.55 2.83
C PRO A 417 -13.80 24.23 3.50
N ASP A 418 -12.80 23.55 2.95
CA ASP A 418 -12.14 22.42 3.59
C ASP A 418 -10.67 22.78 3.89
N PRO A 419 -10.28 22.89 5.18
CA PRO A 419 -8.92 23.26 5.59
C PRO A 419 -7.90 22.11 5.47
N ILE A 420 -8.35 20.89 5.15
CA ILE A 420 -7.48 19.77 4.80
C ILE A 420 -7.04 19.94 3.35
N ASP A 421 -8.00 20.00 2.43
CA ASP A 421 -7.79 20.15 0.98
C ASP A 421 -9.11 20.53 0.31
N THR A 422 -9.19 21.77 -0.19
CA THR A 422 -10.31 22.21 -1.02
C THR A 422 -10.00 21.91 -2.48
N VAL A 423 -10.80 21.04 -3.09
CA VAL A 423 -10.57 20.61 -4.48
C VAL A 423 -11.47 21.37 -5.46
N VAL A 424 -10.85 21.89 -6.51
CA VAL A 424 -11.51 22.56 -7.62
C VAL A 424 -11.29 21.78 -8.91
N GLU A 425 -12.38 21.36 -9.55
CA GLU A 425 -12.36 20.76 -10.89
C GLU A 425 -12.35 21.87 -11.96
N ILE A 426 -11.36 21.82 -12.84
CA ILE A 426 -11.19 22.68 -14.00
C ILE A 426 -11.35 21.79 -15.24
N THR A 427 -12.44 21.96 -15.97
CA THR A 427 -12.67 21.25 -17.24
C THR A 427 -12.07 22.06 -18.38
N LEU A 428 -11.12 21.48 -19.10
CA LEU A 428 -10.50 22.08 -20.29
C LEU A 428 -11.38 21.89 -21.52
N ARG A 429 -11.32 22.86 -22.43
CA ARG A 429 -11.84 22.72 -23.79
C ARG A 429 -10.94 21.78 -24.61
N ASP A 430 -11.56 21.07 -25.53
CA ASP A 430 -10.87 20.21 -26.50
C ASP A 430 -9.97 21.01 -27.46
#